data_AF-A0A3M1PJJ7-F1
#
_entry.id   AF-A0A3M1PJJ7-F1
#
_cell.length_a   1.000
_cell.length_b   1.000
_cell.length_c   1.000
_cell.angle_alpha   90.00
_cell.angle_beta   90.00
_cell.angle_gamma   90.00
#
_symmetry.space_group_name_H-M   'P 1'
#
loop_
_entity.id
_entity.type
_entity.pdbx_description
1 polymer ?
#
loop_
_entity_poly.entity_id
_entity_poly.type
_entity_poly.pdbx_seq_one_letter_code
_entity_poly.pdbx_strand_id
1 'polypeptide(L)'
;MNVLVISFSSAPRDGRVLRQVDVLRRLGRVALCAMDAEQVPGVDPIPVVFEGRSFWEKVRALPSLMFGDPMNYYDGLKYVANARRLLEGRRFDLIVAND
;
A
#
# COMPACT_ATOMS: atom_id res chain seq x y z
N MET A 1 18.62 -8.11 -4.44
CA MET A 1 17.30 -7.79 -4.98
C MET A 1 16.58 -6.87 -4.00
N ASN A 2 16.00 -5.78 -4.49
CA ASN A 2 15.16 -4.85 -3.76
C ASN A 2 13.70 -5.14 -4.09
N VAL A 3 12.94 -5.62 -3.11
CA VAL A 3 11.54 -6.02 -3.28
C VAL A 3 10.65 -5.00 -2.59
N LEU A 4 9.58 -4.56 -3.26
CA LEU A 4 8.53 -3.76 -2.67
C LEU A 4 7.30 -4.63 -2.42
N VAL A 5 6.80 -4.64 -1.19
CA VAL A 5 5.47 -5.15 -0.85
C VAL A 5 4.56 -3.95 -0.59
N ILE A 6 3.45 -3.84 -1.30
CA ILE A 6 2.45 -2.77 -1.14
C ILE A 6 1.16 -3.38 -0.60
N SER A 7 0.62 -2.83 0.48
CA SER A 7 -0.69 -3.20 1.02
C SER A 7 -1.35 -2.02 1.72
N PHE A 8 -2.59 -1.70 1.38
CA PHE A 8 -3.36 -0.67 2.09
C PHE A 8 -4.14 -1.26 3.28
N SER A 9 -3.48 -2.12 4.05
CA SER A 9 -3.98 -2.73 5.29
C SER A 9 -3.01 -2.44 6.46
N SER A 10 -3.45 -2.69 7.70
CA SER A 10 -2.57 -2.67 8.87
C SER A 10 -1.62 -3.86 8.81
N ALA A 11 -0.36 -3.59 8.46
CA ALA A 11 0.67 -4.59 8.21
C ALA A 11 0.88 -5.62 9.34
N PRO A 12 0.95 -5.24 10.63
CA PRO A 12 1.14 -6.21 11.71
C PRO A 12 -0.06 -7.15 11.92
N ARG A 13 -1.21 -6.83 11.33
CA ARG A 13 -2.45 -7.61 11.44
C ARG A 13 -2.80 -8.36 10.15
N ASP A 14 -2.07 -8.14 9.07
CA ASP A 14 -2.32 -8.78 7.78
C ASP A 14 -1.43 -10.02 7.60
N GLY A 15 -1.99 -11.20 7.90
CA GLY A 15 -1.29 -12.47 7.77
C GLY A 15 -0.80 -12.78 6.34
N ARG A 16 -1.44 -12.22 5.31
CA ARG A 16 -0.99 -12.39 3.91
C ARG A 16 0.30 -11.61 3.70
N VAL A 17 0.33 -10.35 4.12
CA VAL A 17 1.52 -9.48 4.06
C VAL A 17 2.66 -10.08 4.87
N LEU A 18 2.42 -10.51 6.10
CA LEU A 18 3.47 -11.10 6.95
C LEU A 18 4.08 -12.35 6.31
N ARG A 19 3.26 -13.23 5.74
CA ARG A 19 3.74 -14.42 5.04
C ARG A 19 4.56 -14.08 3.79
N GLN A 20 4.13 -13.09 3.01
CA GLN A 20 4.88 -12.61 1.85
C GLN A 20 6.23 -12.03 2.26
N VAL A 21 6.25 -11.19 3.30
CA VAL A 21 7.49 -10.62 3.84
C VAL A 21 8.46 -11.73 4.28
N ASP A 22 7.99 -12.74 5.01
CA ASP A 22 8.86 -13.86 5.45
C ASP A 22 9.53 -14.59 4.26
N VAL A 23 8.77 -14.85 3.21
CA VAL A 23 9.28 -15.52 2.01
C VAL A 23 10.23 -14.62 1.23
N LEU A 24 9.84 -13.37 0.97
CA LEU A 24 10.59 -12.45 0.11
C LEU A 24 11.88 -11.97 0.75
N ARG A 25 11.97 -11.91 2.08
CA ARG A 25 13.21 -11.58 2.81
C ARG A 25 14.32 -12.58 2.56
N ARG A 26 14.00 -13.81 2.15
CA ARG A 26 15.00 -14.82 1.75
C ARG A 26 15.61 -14.54 0.39
N LEU A 27 14.95 -13.70 -0.43
CA LEU A 27 15.39 -13.33 -1.77
C LEU A 27 16.13 -11.99 -1.82
N GLY A 28 15.94 -11.13 -0.83
CA GLY A 28 16.57 -9.81 -0.80
C GLY A 28 16.04 -8.86 0.27
N ARG A 29 16.33 -7.57 0.09
CA ARG A 29 15.83 -6.50 0.96
C ARG A 29 14.37 -6.21 0.63
N VAL A 30 13.53 -6.16 1.65
CA VAL A 30 12.09 -5.94 1.49
C VAL A 30 11.74 -4.55 2.02
N ALA A 31 11.28 -3.68 1.13
CA ALA A 31 10.57 -2.47 1.50
C ALA A 31 9.07 -2.76 1.65
N LEU A 32 8.46 -2.28 2.72
CA LEU A 32 7.05 -2.51 3.01
C LEU A 32 6.28 -1.19 2.99
N CYS A 33 5.46 -0.99 1.96
CA CYS A 33 4.56 0.15 1.82
C CYS A 33 3.16 -0.22 2.32
N ALA A 34 2.91 0.06 3.60
CA ALA A 34 1.65 -0.29 4.26
C ALA A 34 1.36 0.59 5.47
N MET A 35 0.16 0.46 6.05
CA MET A 35 -0.14 1.10 7.33
C MET A 35 0.62 0.37 8.44
N ASP A 36 1.14 1.11 9.41
CA ASP A 36 1.90 0.57 10.54
C ASP A 36 3.12 -0.29 10.11
N ALA A 37 3.70 -0.01 8.94
CA ALA A 37 4.81 -0.78 8.37
C ALA A 37 6.05 -0.81 9.28
N GLU A 38 6.26 0.23 10.07
CA GLU A 38 7.32 0.35 11.07
C GLU A 38 7.22 -0.69 12.19
N GLN A 39 6.05 -1.30 12.39
CA GLN A 39 5.83 -2.34 13.40
C GLN A 39 6.22 -3.74 12.89
N VAL A 40 6.54 -3.90 11.60
CA VAL A 40 6.96 -5.17 11.03
C VAL A 40 8.49 -5.28 11.12
N PRO A 41 9.04 -6.25 11.87
CA PRO A 41 10.48 -6.32 12.10
C PRO A 41 11.24 -6.76 10.83
N GLY A 42 12.33 -6.05 10.52
CA GLY A 42 13.30 -6.44 9.49
C GLY A 42 12.85 -6.23 8.05
N VAL A 43 11.99 -5.23 7.84
CA VAL A 43 11.71 -4.61 6.53
C VAL A 43 12.23 -3.16 6.54
N ASP A 44 12.34 -2.56 5.35
CA ASP A 44 12.51 -1.12 5.18
C ASP A 44 11.11 -0.47 5.15
N PRO A 45 10.65 0.19 6.22
CA PRO A 45 9.26 0.62 6.31
C PRO A 45 9.00 1.86 5.43
N ILE A 46 7.86 1.84 4.73
CA ILE A 46 7.29 2.96 3.98
C ILE A 46 5.86 3.17 4.49
N PRO A 47 5.68 3.86 5.63
CA PRO A 47 4.39 3.94 6.30
C PRO A 47 3.41 4.79 5.47
N VAL A 48 2.30 4.17 5.08
CA VAL A 48 1.19 4.86 4.42
C VAL A 48 0.21 5.35 5.47
N VAL A 49 -0.11 6.65 5.41
CA VAL A 49 -1.09 7.25 6.33
C VAL A 49 -2.50 7.02 5.78
N PHE A 50 -3.33 6.32 6.55
CA PHE A 50 -4.75 6.24 6.26
C PHE A 50 -5.49 7.44 6.82
N GLU A 51 -5.73 8.41 5.95
CA GLU A 51 -6.74 9.42 6.21
C GLU A 51 -8.07 8.89 5.68
N GLY A 52 -8.96 8.49 6.60
CA GLY A 52 -10.30 8.04 6.23
C GLY A 52 -11.01 9.06 5.36
N ARG A 53 -11.91 8.60 4.49
CA ARG A 53 -12.75 9.50 3.70
C ARG A 53 -13.79 10.17 4.59
N SER A 54 -13.88 11.49 4.48
CA SER A 54 -15.04 12.24 4.93
C SER A 54 -16.32 11.73 4.25
N PHE A 55 -17.46 11.96 4.88
CA PHE A 55 -18.76 11.56 4.35
C PHE A 55 -18.97 12.07 2.91
N TRP A 56 -18.59 13.32 2.63
CA TRP A 56 -18.70 13.94 1.31
C TRP A 56 -17.81 13.28 0.24
N GLU A 57 -16.61 12.83 0.61
CA GLU A 57 -15.70 12.09 -0.29
C GLU A 57 -16.24 10.69 -0.63
N LYS A 58 -17.03 10.08 0.26
CA LYS A 58 -17.72 8.82 -0.03
C LYS A 58 -18.88 9.05 -1.00
N VAL A 59 -19.70 10.08 -0.76
CA VAL A 59 -20.84 10.43 -1.64
C VAL A 59 -20.38 10.78 -3.05
N ARG A 60 -19.29 11.53 -3.20
CA ARG A 60 -18.74 11.88 -4.53
C ARG A 60 -18.13 10.71 -5.30
N ALA A 61 -17.74 9.64 -4.63
CA ALA A 61 -17.12 8.47 -5.26
C ALA A 61 -18.11 7.33 -5.56
N LEU A 62 -19.36 7.44 -5.10
CA LEU A 62 -20.42 6.49 -5.45
C LEU A 62 -20.62 6.36 -6.97
N PRO A 63 -20.65 7.46 -7.75
CA PRO A 63 -20.80 7.37 -9.20
C PRO A 63 -19.64 6.64 -9.88
N SER A 64 -18.38 6.88 -9.49
CA SER A 64 -17.23 6.21 -10.15
C SER A 64 -17.18 4.70 -9.88
N LEU A 65 -17.68 4.26 -8.72
CA LEU A 65 -17.88 2.84 -8.42
C LEU A 65 -19.04 2.22 -9.23
N MET A 66 -20.11 2.98 -9.48
CA MET A 66 -21.29 2.50 -10.21
C MET A 66 -21.14 2.58 -11.74
N PHE A 67 -20.32 3.50 -12.26
CA PHE A 67 -20.14 3.73 -13.70
C PHE A 67 -18.82 3.17 -14.27
N GLY A 68 -18.09 2.35 -13.50
CA GLY A 68 -17.08 1.44 -14.06
C GLY A 68 -15.68 2.01 -14.28
N ASP A 69 -15.27 3.04 -13.53
CA ASP A 69 -13.87 3.51 -13.54
C ASP A 69 -13.21 3.35 -12.16
N PRO A 70 -12.75 2.13 -11.84
CA PRO A 70 -12.06 1.86 -10.59
C PRO A 70 -10.75 2.65 -10.48
N MET A 71 -10.09 3.00 -11.58
CA MET A 71 -8.84 3.78 -11.55
C MET A 71 -9.09 5.19 -10.99
N ASN A 72 -10.14 5.86 -11.46
CA ASN A 72 -10.54 7.15 -10.91
C ASN A 72 -10.95 7.06 -9.43
N TYR A 73 -11.51 5.94 -8.99
CA TYR A 73 -11.80 5.71 -7.57
C TYR A 73 -10.52 5.62 -6.73
N TYR A 74 -9.50 4.91 -7.20
CA TYR A 74 -8.22 4.77 -6.49
C TYR A 74 -7.35 6.02 -6.55
N ASP A 75 -7.37 6.77 -7.66
CA ASP A 75 -6.66 8.05 -7.76
C ASP A 75 -7.20 9.11 -6.77
N GLY A 76 -8.49 9.03 -6.43
CA GLY A 76 -9.11 9.88 -5.42
C GLY A 76 -8.75 9.53 -3.97
N LEU A 77 -7.99 8.45 -3.73
CA LEU A 77 -7.60 8.03 -2.39
C LEU A 77 -6.35 8.74 -1.91
N LYS A 78 -6.49 9.53 -0.82
CA LYS A 78 -5.38 10.25 -0.19
C LYS A 78 -4.21 9.33 0.18
N TYR A 79 -4.49 8.12 0.64
CA TYR A 79 -3.45 7.15 0.96
C TYR A 79 -2.75 6.58 -0.29
N VAL A 80 -3.42 6.50 -1.44
CA VAL A 80 -2.80 6.13 -2.72
C VAL A 80 -1.89 7.26 -3.19
N ALA A 81 -2.35 8.52 -3.13
CA ALA A 81 -1.52 9.68 -3.45
C ALA A 81 -0.30 9.80 -2.52
N ASN A 82 -0.49 9.54 -1.23
CA ASN A 82 0.59 9.49 -0.24
C ASN A 82 1.61 8.40 -0.57
N ALA A 83 1.16 7.19 -0.87
CA ALA A 83 2.04 6.09 -1.28
C ALA A 83 2.82 6.42 -2.56
N ARG A 84 2.15 7.00 -3.58
CA ARG A 84 2.83 7.45 -4.81
C ARG A 84 3.97 8.42 -4.51
N ARG A 85 3.72 9.43 -3.67
CA ARG A 85 4.76 10.40 -3.26
C ARG A 85 5.91 9.74 -2.51
N LEU A 86 5.62 8.77 -1.64
CA LEU A 86 6.65 8.07 -0.86
C LEU A 86 7.52 7.14 -1.73
N LEU A 87 6.95 6.60 -2.81
CA LEU A 87 7.61 5.70 -3.74
C LEU A 87 8.30 6.42 -4.91
N GLU A 88 8.05 7.71 -5.10
CA GLU A 88 8.62 8.51 -6.17
C GLU A 88 10.16 8.46 -6.16
N GLY A 89 10.75 8.20 -7.33
CA GLY A 89 12.21 8.09 -7.49
C GLY A 89 12.84 6.81 -6.93
N ARG A 90 12.09 5.97 -6.21
CA ARG A 90 12.59 4.66 -5.74
C ARG A 90 12.56 3.64 -6.86
N ARG A 91 13.49 2.69 -6.84
CA ARG A 91 13.58 1.58 -7.80
C ARG A 91 13.51 0.25 -7.07
N PHE A 92 12.74 -0.67 -7.63
CA PHE A 92 12.56 -2.01 -7.12
C PHE A 92 12.69 -3.02 -8.26
N ASP A 93 13.28 -4.17 -7.95
CA ASP A 93 13.45 -5.26 -8.90
C ASP A 93 12.17 -6.10 -9.00
N LEU A 94 11.36 -6.11 -7.93
CA LEU A 94 10.10 -6.81 -7.82
C LEU A 94 9.10 -5.98 -7.01
N ILE A 95 7.86 -5.89 -7.49
CA ILE A 95 6.75 -5.27 -6.78
C ILE A 95 5.66 -6.33 -6.56
N VAL A 96 5.25 -6.51 -5.32
CA VAL A 96 4.15 -7.37 -4.89
C VAL A 96 3.06 -6.47 -4.33
N ALA A 97 1.93 -6.37 -5.01
CA ALA A 97 0.78 -5.59 -4.58
C ALA A 97 -0.31 -6.52 -4.04
N ASN A 98 -0.72 -6.30 -2.79
CA ASN A 98 -1.93 -6.90 -2.24
C ASN A 98 -3.11 -5.97 -2.45
N ASP A 99 -4.23 -6.58 -2.86
CA ASP A 99 -5.57 -6.01 -2.79
C ASP A 99 -6.18 -6.25 -1.39
#